data_AF-A0A2S9Z029-F1
#
_entry.id   AF-A0A2S9Z029-F1
#
_cell.length_a   1.000
_cell.length_b   1.000
_cell.length_c   1.000
_cell.angle_alpha   90.00
_cell.angle_beta   90.00
_cell.angle_gamma   90.00
#
_symmetry.space_group_name_H-M   'P 1'
#
loop_
_entity.id
_entity.type
_entity.pdbx_description
1 polymer ?
#
loop_
_entity_poly.entity_id
_entity_poly.type
_entity_poly.pdbx_seq_one_letter_code
_entity_poly.pdbx_strand_id
1 'polypeptide(L)'
;MSARGDAPVQPGWVLWARHHRLPQNTLAGICAAVLVRLAVHLLLESNGELVEVGALWVSIAGALPLVFVFSHDTPSEVCAARSLAARRSVLVATTVTAGLLIALLTYPTNVIEFGMIAVFRNILAFIGLGLLGVFVLGSSWVWVLPLAAAAASMVFAFPQYPTTWHTVYGMLRSPGVLSYPDGTIDASIPLALALALPACGCYIAGLGAPTGRARAIGTSIPARRTGAGVAWPRLIARGWRRATLFWPAVLITALGWAVSLLTDRGSWAGSPRLVGQAISDGWFLFGGLALTLGVIMGQARWRTGVAVWERISGLSYRALATRPVLCAVSATVVPLLVIAAVALAVNTVFLHHHGVPTTVIHHEVLSGARSVAAVALTVAVLAAAGAAIGVLRRGVWVPPLVFIVGIAVILSVFRFFATPLMDHRAQMTTCVPIEHLDSQLCSTPANAPFLPAAATTVGQLYEHLPAKEHLPARIYLVDNVTAHVDEPMARIGLYKKRTLTDPEHFASSEISFQLTHTITDSCRDVPREVVFSLLSPQDGPPRDDRVITEDEFVLLRQCLEETTP
;
A
#
# COMPACT_ATOMS: atom_id res chain seq x y z
N MET A 1 65.26 -20.50 -7.46
CA MET A 1 64.04 -20.27 -8.26
C MET A 1 62.85 -20.81 -7.49
N SER A 2 62.04 -19.93 -6.91
CA SER A 2 60.78 -20.28 -6.23
C SER A 2 59.74 -19.27 -6.70
N ALA A 3 58.89 -19.70 -7.63
CA ALA A 3 57.75 -18.95 -8.12
C ALA A 3 56.75 -18.72 -6.97
N ARG A 4 56.86 -17.58 -6.28
CA ARG A 4 55.70 -16.97 -5.64
C ARG A 4 54.91 -16.34 -6.77
N GLY A 5 53.82 -16.98 -7.15
CA GLY A 5 52.87 -16.41 -8.10
C GLY A 5 52.42 -15.05 -7.58
N ASP A 6 52.74 -14.01 -8.34
CA ASP A 6 52.24 -12.66 -8.16
C ASP A 6 50.72 -12.71 -8.25
N ALA A 7 50.05 -12.76 -7.10
CA ALA A 7 48.63 -12.47 -7.05
C ALA A 7 48.46 -11.05 -7.63
N PRO A 8 47.64 -10.86 -8.69
CA PRO A 8 47.53 -9.56 -9.34
C PRO A 8 47.14 -8.51 -8.31
N VAL A 9 47.97 -7.49 -8.16
CA VAL A 9 47.72 -6.35 -7.29
C VAL A 9 46.41 -5.72 -7.73
N GLN A 10 45.33 -5.96 -6.97
CA GLN A 10 44.03 -5.42 -7.34
C GLN A 10 44.09 -3.89 -7.33
N PRO A 11 43.59 -3.22 -8.39
CA PRO A 11 43.58 -1.76 -8.43
C PRO A 11 42.85 -1.21 -7.21
N GLY A 12 43.38 -0.13 -6.60
CA GLY A 12 42.79 0.44 -5.38
C GLY A 12 41.32 0.86 -5.50
N TRP A 13 40.84 1.14 -6.72
CA TRP A 13 39.42 1.42 -6.97
C TRP A 13 38.54 0.17 -6.83
N VAL A 14 39.03 -1.02 -7.20
CA VAL A 14 38.28 -2.29 -7.10
C VAL A 14 38.08 -2.66 -5.63
N LEU A 15 39.12 -2.49 -4.82
CA LEU A 15 39.05 -2.71 -3.38
C LEU A 15 38.08 -1.72 -2.71
N TRP A 16 38.11 -0.46 -3.13
CA TRP A 16 37.17 0.57 -2.66
C TRP A 16 35.72 0.27 -3.08
N ALA A 17 35.47 -0.07 -4.35
CA ALA A 17 34.13 -0.44 -4.82
C ALA A 17 33.61 -1.69 -4.10
N ARG A 18 34.48 -2.66 -3.80
CA ARG A 18 34.15 -3.86 -3.00
C ARG A 18 33.86 -3.52 -1.55
N HIS A 19 34.56 -2.55 -0.96
CA HIS A 19 34.32 -2.07 0.40
C HIS A 19 32.89 -1.52 0.55
N HIS A 20 32.47 -0.67 -0.39
CA HIS A 20 31.09 -0.15 -0.46
C HIS A 20 30.07 -1.16 -1.00
N ARG A 21 30.53 -2.36 -1.41
CA ARG A 21 29.71 -3.38 -2.08
C ARG A 21 28.97 -2.83 -3.30
N LEU A 22 29.56 -1.84 -3.99
CA LEU A 22 28.96 -1.12 -5.10
C LEU A 22 28.41 -2.07 -6.19
N PRO A 23 29.18 -3.01 -6.78
CA PRO A 23 28.64 -3.89 -7.82
C PRO A 23 27.53 -4.82 -7.32
N GLN A 24 27.63 -5.29 -6.06
CA GLN A 24 26.61 -6.17 -5.48
C GLN A 24 25.29 -5.43 -5.27
N ASN A 25 25.36 -4.22 -4.72
CA ASN A 25 24.18 -3.39 -4.45
C ASN A 25 23.53 -2.90 -5.74
N THR A 26 24.32 -2.50 -6.75
CA THR A 26 23.80 -2.10 -8.06
C THR A 26 23.11 -3.26 -8.77
N LEU A 27 23.74 -4.44 -8.83
CA LEU A 27 23.15 -5.62 -9.46
C LEU A 27 21.88 -6.07 -8.73
N ALA A 28 21.89 -6.06 -7.39
CA ALA A 28 20.73 -6.40 -6.58
C ALA A 28 19.55 -5.43 -6.82
N GLY A 29 19.82 -4.12 -6.91
CA GLY A 29 18.81 -3.11 -7.23
C GLY A 29 18.19 -3.34 -8.61
N ILE A 30 19.01 -3.57 -9.63
CA ILE A 30 18.54 -3.84 -10.99
C ILE A 30 17.69 -5.12 -11.03
N CYS A 31 18.19 -6.23 -10.48
CA CYS A 31 17.47 -7.49 -10.47
C CYS A 31 16.15 -7.38 -9.70
N ALA A 32 16.14 -6.73 -8.53
CA ALA A 32 14.94 -6.54 -7.73
C ALA A 32 13.88 -5.70 -8.46
N ALA A 33 14.28 -4.59 -9.08
CA ALA A 33 13.38 -3.73 -9.84
C ALA A 33 12.79 -4.44 -11.06
N VAL A 34 13.60 -5.19 -11.81
CA VAL A 34 13.14 -5.98 -12.96
C VAL A 34 12.20 -7.10 -12.54
N LEU A 35 12.51 -7.82 -11.46
CA LEU A 35 11.63 -8.88 -10.94
C LEU A 35 10.27 -8.32 -10.49
N VAL A 36 10.27 -7.19 -9.77
CA VAL A 36 9.03 -6.53 -9.35
C VAL A 36 8.24 -6.03 -10.57
N ARG A 37 8.91 -5.43 -11.56
CA ARG A 37 8.25 -4.99 -12.80
C ARG A 37 7.62 -6.16 -13.55
N LEU A 38 8.34 -7.27 -13.67
CA LEU A 38 7.85 -8.49 -14.31
C LEU A 38 6.65 -9.05 -13.56
N ALA A 39 6.71 -9.08 -12.23
CA ALA A 39 5.59 -9.49 -11.39
C ALA A 39 4.36 -8.60 -11.61
N VAL A 40 4.51 -7.27 -11.59
CA VAL A 40 3.42 -6.32 -11.85
C VAL A 40 2.83 -6.53 -13.26
N HIS A 41 3.68 -6.72 -14.26
CA HIS A 41 3.24 -6.92 -15.63
C HIS A 41 2.41 -8.20 -15.79
N LEU A 42 2.95 -9.33 -15.32
CA LEU A 42 2.32 -10.65 -15.46
C LEU A 42 1.08 -10.80 -14.55
N LEU A 43 1.10 -10.17 -13.38
CA LEU A 43 0.11 -10.37 -12.32
C LEU A 43 -0.91 -9.25 -12.17
N LEU A 44 -0.79 -8.13 -12.87
CA LEU A 44 -1.76 -7.04 -12.71
C LEU A 44 -2.10 -6.39 -14.04
N GLU A 45 -1.11 -6.09 -14.88
CA GLU A 45 -1.34 -5.38 -16.15
C GLU A 45 -1.80 -6.29 -17.31
N SER A 46 -1.78 -7.62 -17.13
CA SER A 46 -2.15 -8.59 -18.18
C SER A 46 -3.56 -8.40 -18.75
N ASN A 47 -4.43 -7.67 -18.05
CA ASN A 47 -5.82 -7.44 -18.42
C ASN A 47 -6.04 -6.03 -19.04
N GLY A 48 -4.97 -5.27 -19.32
CA GLY A 48 -5.06 -3.92 -19.87
C GLY A 48 -5.21 -2.80 -18.82
N GLU A 49 -5.20 -3.14 -17.53
CA GLU A 49 -5.27 -2.16 -16.44
C GLU A 49 -3.88 -1.63 -16.07
N LEU A 50 -3.75 -0.30 -16.01
CA LEU A 50 -2.55 0.39 -15.54
C LEU A 50 -2.52 0.38 -14.00
N VAL A 51 -1.47 -0.19 -13.42
CA VAL A 51 -1.29 -0.18 -11.96
C VAL A 51 -0.52 1.08 -11.56
N GLU A 52 -1.23 2.10 -11.10
CA GLU A 52 -0.66 3.38 -10.65
C GLU A 52 0.46 3.21 -9.59
N VAL A 53 0.34 2.19 -8.74
CA VAL A 53 1.29 1.90 -7.66
C VAL A 53 2.56 1.18 -8.15
N GLY A 54 2.54 0.62 -9.37
CA GLY A 54 3.64 -0.19 -9.91
C GLY A 54 4.97 0.57 -9.94
N ALA A 55 4.95 1.83 -10.37
CA ALA A 55 6.13 2.68 -10.40
C ALA A 55 6.77 2.86 -9.01
N LEU A 56 5.95 3.00 -7.96
CA LEU A 56 6.42 3.10 -6.58
C LEU A 56 7.13 1.82 -6.12
N TRP A 57 6.53 0.65 -6.39
CA TRP A 57 7.11 -0.65 -6.02
C TRP A 57 8.43 -0.93 -6.73
N VAL A 58 8.49 -0.67 -8.03
CA VAL A 58 9.73 -0.82 -8.81
C VAL A 58 10.82 0.11 -8.26
N SER A 59 10.45 1.36 -7.96
CA SER A 59 11.40 2.38 -7.46
C SER A 59 11.98 2.02 -6.10
N ILE A 60 11.15 1.60 -5.13
CA ILE A 60 11.66 1.22 -3.80
C ILE A 60 12.49 -0.06 -3.87
N ALA A 61 12.09 -1.03 -4.71
CA ALA A 61 12.86 -2.26 -4.91
C ALA A 61 14.25 -1.99 -5.50
N GLY A 62 14.34 -1.05 -6.44
CA GLY A 62 15.60 -0.63 -7.05
C GLY A 62 16.47 0.27 -6.16
N ALA A 63 15.86 1.28 -5.54
CA ALA A 63 16.59 2.30 -4.78
C ALA A 63 17.19 1.78 -3.47
N LEU A 64 16.50 0.86 -2.80
CA LEU A 64 16.86 0.48 -1.45
C LEU A 64 18.23 -0.24 -1.37
N PRO A 65 18.56 -1.20 -2.27
CA PRO A 65 19.93 -1.72 -2.40
C PRO A 65 20.97 -0.63 -2.69
N LEU A 66 20.66 0.33 -3.57
CA LEU A 66 21.58 1.42 -3.93
C LEU A 66 21.93 2.30 -2.73
N VAL A 67 20.96 2.57 -1.86
CA VAL A 67 21.16 3.40 -0.66
C VAL A 67 22.16 2.76 0.34
N PHE A 68 22.31 1.43 0.36
CA PHE A 68 23.32 0.75 1.21
C PHE A 68 24.77 1.00 0.78
N VAL A 69 25.01 1.53 -0.41
CA VAL A 69 26.35 1.97 -0.84
C VAL A 69 26.92 3.02 0.13
N PHE A 70 26.04 3.87 0.68
CA PHE A 70 26.40 4.95 1.61
C PHE A 70 26.55 4.51 3.07
N SER A 71 26.22 3.26 3.42
CA SER A 71 26.29 2.80 4.82
C SER A 71 27.71 2.44 5.28
N HIS A 72 28.68 2.44 4.37
CA HIS A 72 30.03 1.90 4.57
C HIS A 72 31.12 2.96 4.74
N ASP A 73 30.78 4.24 4.91
CA ASP A 73 31.76 5.29 5.22
C ASP A 73 32.51 4.96 6.52
N THR A 74 33.81 4.62 6.42
CA THR A 74 34.66 4.27 7.56
C THR A 74 35.61 5.41 7.97
N PRO A 75 36.06 5.48 9.24
CA PRO A 75 37.02 6.49 9.68
C PRO A 75 38.33 6.48 8.86
N SER A 76 38.73 5.30 8.37
CA SER A 76 39.87 5.13 7.47
C SER A 76 39.72 5.87 6.14
N GLU A 77 38.49 6.11 5.65
CA GLU A 77 38.27 6.86 4.42
C GLU A 77 38.47 8.36 4.60
N VAL A 78 38.18 8.87 5.80
CA VAL A 78 38.39 10.27 6.17
C VAL A 78 39.88 10.59 6.28
N CYS A 79 40.70 9.61 6.68
CA CYS A 79 42.15 9.76 6.83
C CYS A 79 42.96 9.43 5.57
N ALA A 80 42.33 9.01 4.47
CA ALA A 80 43.03 8.68 3.24
C ALA A 80 43.50 9.95 2.50
N ALA A 81 44.69 9.91 1.89
CA ALA A 81 45.32 11.05 1.22
C ALA A 81 44.56 11.58 -0.03
N ARG A 82 43.52 10.89 -0.49
CA ARG A 82 42.73 11.26 -1.68
C ARG A 82 41.47 12.03 -1.28
N SER A 83 41.08 12.98 -2.13
CA SER A 83 39.86 13.80 -1.95
C SER A 83 38.65 12.93 -1.57
N LEU A 84 38.08 13.20 -0.39
CA LEU A 84 36.88 12.54 0.11
C LEU A 84 35.65 12.97 -0.72
N ALA A 85 35.57 14.25 -1.07
CA ALA A 85 34.50 14.80 -1.90
C ALA A 85 34.45 14.13 -3.27
N ALA A 86 35.61 13.91 -3.92
CA ALA A 86 35.67 13.21 -5.20
C ALA A 86 35.15 11.77 -5.09
N ARG A 87 35.55 11.01 -4.07
CA ARG A 87 35.08 9.63 -3.86
C ARG A 87 33.57 9.56 -3.59
N ARG A 88 33.06 10.44 -2.73
CA ARG A 88 31.62 10.53 -2.46
C ARG A 88 30.82 10.97 -3.68
N SER A 89 31.36 11.88 -4.50
CA SER A 89 30.73 12.26 -5.77
C SER A 89 30.62 11.08 -6.74
N VAL A 90 31.62 10.20 -6.79
CA VAL A 90 31.56 8.97 -7.59
C VAL A 90 30.48 8.02 -7.08
N LEU A 91 30.31 7.86 -5.76
CA LEU A 91 29.23 7.03 -5.19
C LEU A 91 27.84 7.60 -5.53
N VAL A 92 27.66 8.91 -5.42
CA VAL A 92 26.41 9.58 -5.81
C VAL A 92 26.16 9.43 -7.32
N ALA A 93 27.15 9.72 -8.16
CA ALA A 93 27.00 9.61 -9.61
C ALA A 93 26.66 8.18 -10.05
N THR A 94 27.34 7.18 -9.49
CA THR A 94 27.08 5.76 -9.82
C THR A 94 25.70 5.30 -9.37
N THR A 95 25.23 5.70 -8.18
CA THR A 95 23.87 5.36 -7.71
C THR A 95 22.78 6.06 -8.51
N VAL A 96 22.95 7.33 -8.87
CA VAL A 96 22.02 8.06 -9.75
C VAL A 96 21.99 7.42 -11.15
N THR A 97 23.15 7.08 -11.72
CA THR A 97 23.22 6.42 -13.03
C THR A 97 22.57 5.04 -12.99
N ALA A 98 22.77 4.27 -11.92
CA ALA A 98 22.07 3.00 -11.72
C ALA A 98 20.56 3.18 -11.61
N GLY A 99 20.09 4.25 -10.94
CA GLY A 99 18.68 4.60 -10.87
C GLY A 99 18.07 4.89 -12.24
N LEU A 100 18.77 5.65 -13.09
CA LEU A 100 18.35 5.91 -14.46
C LEU A 100 18.28 4.62 -15.28
N LEU A 101 19.29 3.76 -15.15
CA LEU A 101 19.31 2.45 -15.81
C LEU A 101 18.13 1.57 -15.38
N ILE A 102 17.78 1.58 -14.09
CA ILE A 102 16.60 0.86 -13.57
C ILE A 102 15.32 1.38 -14.23
N ALA A 103 15.15 2.70 -14.32
CA ALA A 103 13.97 3.29 -14.97
C ALA A 103 13.90 2.90 -16.46
N LEU A 104 15.02 2.95 -17.19
CA LEU A 104 15.13 2.51 -18.59
C LEU A 104 14.77 1.03 -18.78
N LEU A 105 15.28 0.15 -17.93
CA LEU A 105 15.05 -1.30 -18.07
C LEU A 105 13.63 -1.71 -17.71
N THR A 106 12.96 -0.97 -16.82
CA THR A 106 11.63 -1.33 -16.33
C THR A 106 10.50 -0.68 -17.13
N TYR A 107 10.74 0.50 -17.71
CA TYR A 107 9.80 1.22 -18.57
C TYR A 107 10.51 1.76 -19.83
N PRO A 108 10.90 0.86 -20.76
CA PRO A 108 11.68 1.26 -21.94
C PRO A 108 10.88 2.10 -22.94
N THR A 109 9.56 1.92 -23.00
CA THR A 109 8.67 2.57 -23.99
C THR A 109 7.72 3.61 -23.37
N ASN A 110 7.41 3.50 -22.07
CA ASN A 110 6.57 4.46 -21.37
C ASN A 110 7.45 5.48 -20.64
N VAL A 111 7.66 6.64 -21.24
CA VAL A 111 8.48 7.71 -20.66
C VAL A 111 7.69 8.54 -19.64
N ILE A 112 6.37 8.64 -19.81
CA ILE A 112 5.53 9.67 -19.17
C ILE A 112 4.73 9.05 -18.01
N GLU A 113 3.40 8.98 -18.09
CA GLU A 113 2.53 8.66 -16.96
C GLU A 113 2.88 7.31 -16.31
N PHE A 114 3.24 7.37 -15.02
CA PHE A 114 3.64 6.21 -14.21
C PHE A 114 4.78 5.38 -14.84
N GLY A 115 5.56 5.99 -15.74
CA GLY A 115 6.61 5.36 -16.51
C GLY A 115 8.01 5.68 -16.00
N MET A 116 8.96 5.84 -16.93
CA MET A 116 10.37 6.09 -16.62
C MET A 116 10.59 7.29 -15.71
N ILE A 117 9.94 8.44 -15.98
CA ILE A 117 10.15 9.67 -15.21
C ILE A 117 9.71 9.47 -13.76
N ALA A 118 8.53 8.87 -13.54
CA ALA A 118 8.03 8.57 -12.19
C ALA A 118 8.99 7.66 -11.42
N VAL A 119 9.51 6.61 -12.07
CA VAL A 119 10.46 5.68 -11.46
C VAL A 119 11.76 6.38 -11.09
N PHE A 120 12.35 7.13 -12.03
CA PHE A 120 13.61 7.82 -11.79
C PHE A 120 13.48 8.89 -10.70
N ARG A 121 12.40 9.71 -10.75
CA ARG A 121 12.06 10.68 -9.70
C ARG A 121 11.99 10.01 -8.33
N ASN A 122 11.27 8.90 -8.21
CA ASN A 122 11.11 8.19 -6.95
C ASN A 122 12.45 7.62 -6.44
N ILE A 123 13.29 7.08 -7.32
CA ILE A 123 14.63 6.62 -6.95
C ILE A 123 15.48 7.78 -6.42
N LEU A 124 15.45 8.96 -7.06
CA LEU A 124 16.15 10.15 -6.56
C LEU A 124 15.65 10.56 -5.17
N ALA A 125 14.33 10.61 -4.98
CA ALA A 125 13.72 10.90 -3.69
C ALA A 125 14.17 9.89 -2.61
N PHE A 126 14.18 8.60 -2.92
CA PHE A 126 14.64 7.55 -2.00
C PHE A 126 16.15 7.63 -1.71
N ILE A 127 16.98 7.99 -2.67
CA ILE A 127 18.41 8.26 -2.43
C ILE A 127 18.56 9.45 -1.48
N GLY A 128 17.84 10.55 -1.71
CA GLY A 128 17.83 11.72 -0.84
C GLY A 128 17.40 11.40 0.59
N LEU A 129 16.29 10.69 0.75
CA LEU A 129 15.79 10.20 2.04
C LEU A 129 16.77 9.24 2.70
N GLY A 130 17.45 8.39 1.93
CA GLY A 130 18.47 7.49 2.43
C GLY A 130 19.64 8.25 3.04
N LEU A 131 20.18 9.24 2.31
CA LEU A 131 21.25 10.11 2.77
C LEU A 131 20.84 10.93 3.99
N LEU A 132 19.63 11.51 4.01
CA LEU A 132 19.05 12.12 5.22
C LEU A 132 19.00 11.13 6.39
N GLY A 133 18.65 9.87 6.11
CA GLY A 133 18.66 8.79 7.08
C GLY A 133 20.05 8.52 7.66
N VAL A 134 21.12 8.62 6.86
CA VAL A 134 22.50 8.55 7.37
C VAL A 134 22.75 9.64 8.41
N PHE A 135 22.31 10.87 8.14
CA PHE A 135 22.53 12.02 9.02
C PHE A 135 21.71 11.97 10.30
N VAL A 136 20.42 11.62 10.20
CA VAL A 136 19.49 11.68 11.34
C VAL A 136 19.53 10.40 12.18
N LEU A 137 19.60 9.23 11.54
CA LEU A 137 19.46 7.92 12.19
C LEU A 137 20.77 7.13 12.25
N GLY A 138 21.80 7.55 11.51
CA GLY A 138 23.08 6.86 11.38
C GLY A 138 23.09 5.83 10.25
N SER A 139 24.30 5.46 9.82
CA SER A 139 24.54 4.60 8.64
C SER A 139 23.85 3.23 8.68
N SER A 140 23.59 2.67 9.86
CA SER A 140 22.91 1.38 10.02
C SER A 140 21.39 1.42 9.78
N TRP A 141 20.82 2.61 9.66
CA TRP A 141 19.38 2.85 9.49
C TRP A 141 19.06 3.63 8.22
N VAL A 142 20.00 3.64 7.27
CA VAL A 142 19.89 4.35 5.99
C VAL A 142 18.63 4.00 5.19
N TRP A 143 18.08 2.80 5.37
CA TRP A 143 16.90 2.29 4.69
C TRP A 143 15.57 2.70 5.34
N VAL A 144 15.57 3.25 6.56
CA VAL A 144 14.35 3.52 7.33
C VAL A 144 13.51 4.63 6.68
N LEU A 145 14.10 5.79 6.37
CA LEU A 145 13.36 6.90 5.78
C LEU A 145 12.80 6.57 4.39
N PRO A 146 13.56 5.94 3.47
CA PRO A 146 13.00 5.50 2.19
C PRO A 146 11.83 4.53 2.35
N LEU A 147 11.96 3.54 3.25
CA LEU A 147 10.91 2.55 3.49
C LEU A 147 9.67 3.17 4.12
N ALA A 148 9.85 4.09 5.08
CA ALA A 148 8.75 4.80 5.72
C ALA A 148 8.00 5.68 4.73
N ALA A 149 8.71 6.38 3.84
CA ALA A 149 8.09 7.18 2.78
C ALA A 149 7.33 6.31 1.79
N ALA A 150 7.90 5.18 1.36
CA ALA A 150 7.22 4.23 0.49
C ALA A 150 5.94 3.68 1.14
N ALA A 151 6.01 3.26 2.41
CA ALA A 151 4.86 2.76 3.15
C ALA A 151 3.78 3.83 3.35
N ALA A 152 4.16 5.05 3.73
CA ALA A 152 3.23 6.16 3.89
C ALA A 152 2.52 6.49 2.56
N SER A 153 3.25 6.53 1.44
CA SER A 153 2.67 6.77 0.13
C SER A 153 1.75 5.64 -0.34
N MET A 154 1.90 4.42 0.17
CA MET A 154 1.01 3.31 -0.18
C MET A 154 -0.39 3.42 0.46
N VAL A 155 -0.54 4.22 1.51
CA VAL A 155 -1.81 4.40 2.24
C VAL A 155 -2.78 5.34 1.51
N PHE A 156 -2.29 6.19 0.60
CA PHE A 156 -3.11 7.19 -0.09
C PHE A 156 -3.40 6.79 -1.54
N ALA A 157 -4.65 6.66 -1.94
CA ALA A 157 -5.00 6.58 -3.36
C ALA A 157 -4.68 7.91 -4.06
N PHE A 158 -4.19 7.86 -5.30
CA PHE A 158 -3.98 9.07 -6.08
C PHE A 158 -5.32 9.50 -6.68
N PRO A 159 -5.72 10.78 -6.58
CA PRO A 159 -7.02 11.22 -7.10
C PRO A 159 -7.01 11.27 -8.63
N GLN A 160 -8.18 11.06 -9.24
CA GLN A 160 -8.36 11.19 -10.68
C GLN A 160 -8.16 12.63 -11.19
N TYR A 161 -8.52 13.63 -10.37
CA TYR A 161 -8.31 15.06 -10.65
C TYR A 161 -7.40 15.67 -9.57
N PRO A 162 -6.07 15.53 -9.71
CA PRO A 162 -5.12 15.98 -8.70
C PRO A 162 -4.96 17.50 -8.72
N THR A 163 -5.02 18.13 -7.54
CA THR A 163 -4.50 19.50 -7.39
C THR A 163 -2.99 19.48 -7.13
N THR A 164 -2.30 20.62 -7.26
CA THR A 164 -0.87 20.72 -6.93
C THR A 164 -0.56 20.18 -5.53
N TRP A 165 -1.46 20.35 -4.57
CA TRP A 165 -1.26 19.84 -3.21
C TRP A 165 -1.26 18.32 -3.14
N HIS A 166 -2.08 17.64 -3.96
CA HIS A 166 -2.09 16.20 -4.11
C HIS A 166 -0.74 15.66 -4.60
N THR A 167 -0.06 16.42 -5.46
CA THR A 167 1.27 16.06 -5.96
C THR A 167 2.39 16.31 -4.94
N VAL A 168 2.18 17.17 -3.94
CA VAL A 168 3.15 17.43 -2.86
C VAL A 168 3.12 16.31 -1.82
N TYR A 169 1.94 16.01 -1.25
CA TYR A 169 1.85 14.96 -0.23
C TYR A 169 1.90 13.56 -0.85
N GLY A 170 1.37 13.41 -2.07
CA GLY A 170 1.37 12.19 -2.86
C GLY A 170 2.55 12.07 -3.83
N MET A 171 3.65 12.81 -3.60
CA MET A 171 4.79 12.91 -4.52
C MET A 171 5.23 11.57 -5.12
N LEU A 172 5.37 10.53 -4.28
CA LEU A 172 5.87 9.23 -4.72
C LEU A 172 4.85 8.43 -5.55
N ARG A 173 3.56 8.78 -5.49
CA ARG A 173 2.48 8.21 -6.29
C ARG A 173 2.07 9.09 -7.47
N SER A 174 2.57 10.32 -7.58
CA SER A 174 2.23 11.17 -8.72
C SER A 174 2.69 10.52 -10.04
N PRO A 175 1.90 10.59 -11.13
CA PRO A 175 2.24 10.15 -12.49
C PRO A 175 3.61 10.62 -12.99
N GLY A 176 4.15 11.73 -12.48
CA GLY A 176 5.46 12.24 -12.88
C GLY A 176 5.41 12.97 -14.22
N VAL A 177 4.33 13.70 -14.47
CA VAL A 177 4.18 14.59 -15.62
C VAL A 177 4.75 15.97 -15.28
N LEU A 178 4.95 16.85 -16.26
CA LEU A 178 5.35 18.25 -15.98
C LEU A 178 4.13 19.12 -15.65
N SER A 179 3.02 18.87 -16.35
CA SER A 179 1.72 19.50 -16.16
C SER A 179 0.62 18.52 -16.53
N TYR A 180 -0.49 18.56 -15.80
CA TYR A 180 -1.70 17.81 -16.10
C TYR A 180 -2.49 18.48 -17.24
N PRO A 181 -3.41 17.75 -17.91
CA PRO A 181 -4.22 18.30 -19.01
C PRO A 181 -5.07 19.52 -18.63
N ASP A 182 -5.40 19.66 -17.35
CA ASP A 182 -6.14 20.79 -16.77
C ASP A 182 -5.25 22.02 -16.46
N GLY A 183 -3.95 21.93 -16.74
CA GLY A 183 -2.96 22.98 -16.47
C GLY A 183 -2.35 22.93 -15.07
N THR A 184 -2.74 21.97 -14.21
CA THR A 184 -2.17 21.82 -12.88
C THR A 184 -0.70 21.40 -12.98
N ILE A 185 0.20 22.09 -12.25
CA ILE A 185 1.63 21.75 -12.23
C ILE A 185 1.87 20.57 -11.29
N ASP A 186 2.63 19.58 -11.75
CA ASP A 186 3.07 18.46 -10.92
C ASP A 186 4.30 18.87 -10.08
N ALA A 187 4.07 19.12 -8.78
CA ALA A 187 5.13 19.50 -7.85
C ALA A 187 6.04 18.31 -7.44
N SER A 188 5.74 17.08 -7.88
CA SER A 188 6.45 15.90 -7.42
C SER A 188 7.92 15.86 -7.88
N ILE A 189 8.20 16.25 -9.12
CA ILE A 189 9.55 16.30 -9.69
C ILE A 189 10.42 17.35 -8.98
N PRO A 190 10.01 18.63 -8.88
CA PRO A 190 10.83 19.62 -8.18
C PRO A 190 11.00 19.27 -6.69
N LEU A 191 10.01 18.67 -6.04
CA LEU A 191 10.12 18.23 -4.64
C LEU A 191 11.13 17.10 -4.47
N ALA A 192 11.12 16.10 -5.36
CA ALA A 192 12.10 15.01 -5.33
C ALA A 192 13.53 15.52 -5.55
N LEU A 193 13.72 16.49 -6.44
CA LEU A 193 15.01 17.16 -6.66
C LEU A 193 15.42 18.01 -5.44
N ALA A 194 14.49 18.75 -4.84
CA ALA A 194 14.72 19.51 -3.62
C ALA A 194 15.07 18.63 -2.41
N LEU A 195 14.66 17.36 -2.40
CA LEU A 195 15.10 16.36 -1.43
C LEU A 195 16.49 15.79 -1.78
N ALA A 196 16.69 15.39 -3.04
CA ALA A 196 17.89 14.67 -3.45
C ALA A 196 19.14 15.57 -3.53
N LEU A 197 19.03 16.76 -4.13
CA LEU A 197 20.19 17.62 -4.39
C LEU A 197 20.85 18.12 -3.09
N PRO A 198 20.12 18.66 -2.09
CA PRO A 198 20.74 19.08 -0.84
C PRO A 198 21.32 17.90 -0.07
N ALA A 199 20.63 16.76 -0.01
CA ALA A 199 21.13 15.59 0.69
C ALA A 199 22.42 15.04 0.08
N CYS A 200 22.49 14.98 -1.27
CA CYS A 200 23.70 14.62 -2.00
C CYS A 200 24.82 15.64 -1.77
N GLY A 201 24.52 16.94 -1.85
CA GLY A 201 25.48 18.03 -1.60
C GLY A 201 26.06 17.96 -0.19
N CYS A 202 25.22 17.78 0.84
CA CYS A 202 25.63 17.61 2.22
C CYS A 202 26.50 16.35 2.41
N TYR A 203 26.20 15.24 1.73
CA TYR A 203 27.00 14.02 1.79
C TYR A 203 28.38 14.23 1.16
N ILE A 204 28.44 14.78 -0.04
CA ILE A 204 29.69 15.08 -0.77
C ILE A 204 30.57 16.04 0.04
N ALA A 205 29.98 17.11 0.59
CA ALA A 205 30.67 18.09 1.42
C ALA A 205 31.02 17.56 2.83
N GLY A 206 30.41 16.45 3.26
CA GLY A 206 30.62 15.87 4.58
C GLY A 206 29.97 16.63 5.73
N LEU A 207 28.94 17.43 5.46
CA LEU A 207 28.30 18.37 6.38
C LEU A 207 27.36 17.71 7.42
N GLY A 208 27.32 16.39 7.51
CA GLY A 208 26.51 15.67 8.51
C GLY A 208 27.10 14.35 8.99
N ALA A 209 28.34 14.04 8.61
CA ALA A 209 29.04 12.94 9.28
C ALA A 209 29.22 13.35 10.74
N PRO A 210 28.83 12.54 11.74
CA PRO A 210 29.21 12.81 13.12
C PRO A 210 30.72 12.88 13.11
N THR A 211 31.24 14.10 13.25
CA THR A 211 32.66 14.38 13.12
C THR A 211 33.37 13.49 14.12
N GLY A 212 34.05 12.48 13.59
CA GLY A 212 34.92 11.60 14.36
C GLY A 212 36.03 12.36 15.08
N ARG A 213 36.15 13.68 14.94
CA ARG A 213 37.07 14.52 15.71
C ARG A 213 36.85 14.46 17.22
N ALA A 214 35.61 14.28 17.70
CA ALA A 214 35.35 14.12 19.14
C ALA A 214 35.53 12.67 19.65
N ARG A 215 35.68 11.67 18.76
CA ARG A 215 35.83 10.24 19.13
C ARG A 215 37.21 9.67 18.82
N ALA A 216 37.91 10.19 17.81
CA ALA A 216 39.22 9.72 17.36
C ALA A 216 40.35 10.07 18.34
N ILE A 217 40.17 11.05 19.22
CA ILE A 217 41.13 11.36 20.30
C ILE A 217 40.90 10.46 21.54
N GLY A 218 39.80 9.70 21.59
CA GLY A 218 39.43 8.85 22.73
C GLY A 218 39.43 7.33 22.49
N THR A 219 39.53 6.85 21.24
CA THR A 219 39.54 5.41 20.96
C THR A 219 40.96 4.87 20.96
N SER A 220 41.54 4.78 22.15
CA SER A 220 42.41 3.64 22.42
C SER A 220 41.60 2.37 22.13
N ILE A 221 42.23 1.44 21.40
CA ILE A 221 41.80 0.05 21.27
C ILE A 221 41.23 -0.38 22.62
N PRO A 222 40.01 -0.93 22.72
CA PRO A 222 39.56 -1.47 23.99
C PRO A 222 40.50 -2.62 24.31
N ALA A 223 41.47 -2.33 25.17
CA ALA A 223 42.24 -3.34 25.86
C ALA A 223 41.22 -4.35 26.38
N ARG A 224 41.50 -5.61 26.08
CA ARG A 224 40.80 -6.80 26.54
C ARG A 224 40.85 -6.80 28.08
N ARG A 225 40.09 -5.93 28.73
CA ARG A 225 39.93 -5.88 30.18
C ARG A 225 38.93 -6.96 30.53
N THR A 226 39.51 -8.11 30.84
CA THR A 226 39.02 -9.07 31.80
C THR A 226 38.25 -8.39 32.95
N GLY A 227 37.02 -8.83 33.20
CA GLY A 227 36.51 -8.96 34.57
C GLY A 227 35.91 -7.75 35.29
N ALA A 228 35.36 -6.73 34.62
CA ALA A 228 34.56 -5.71 35.31
C ALA A 228 33.12 -5.66 34.78
N GLY A 229 32.17 -6.03 35.64
CA GLY A 229 30.74 -6.10 35.33
C GLY A 229 30.20 -4.82 34.69
N VAL A 230 29.37 -4.99 33.66
CA VAL A 230 28.65 -3.88 33.05
C VAL A 230 27.73 -3.26 34.10
N ALA A 231 27.89 -1.97 34.38
CA ALA A 231 27.08 -1.27 35.38
C ALA A 231 25.57 -1.51 35.17
N TRP A 232 24.87 -1.87 36.25
CA TRP A 232 23.43 -2.16 36.29
C TRP A 232 22.54 -1.14 35.55
N PRO A 233 22.74 0.20 35.66
CA PRO A 233 21.96 1.16 34.87
C PRO A 233 22.21 1.11 33.35
N ARG A 234 23.39 0.67 32.90
CA ARG A 234 23.65 0.41 31.46
C ARG A 234 23.01 -0.90 30.98
N LEU A 235 22.84 -1.88 31.86
CA LEU A 235 22.07 -3.09 31.58
C LEU A 235 20.56 -2.80 31.55
N ILE A 236 20.06 -1.97 32.47
CA ILE A 236 18.68 -1.47 32.45
C ILE A 236 18.44 -0.64 31.19
N ALA A 237 19.33 0.28 30.81
CA ALA A 237 19.22 1.02 29.54
C ALA A 237 19.25 0.11 28.29
N ARG A 238 19.97 -1.01 28.33
CA ARG A 238 19.96 -2.03 27.27
C ARG A 238 18.69 -2.91 27.30
N GLY A 239 18.10 -3.14 28.48
CA GLY A 239 16.81 -3.82 28.66
C GLY A 239 15.62 -2.94 28.27
N TRP A 240 15.66 -1.66 28.60
CA TRP A 240 14.74 -0.61 28.14
C TRP A 240 14.77 -0.51 26.61
N ARG A 241 15.95 -0.57 25.98
CA ARG A 241 16.07 -0.66 24.52
C ARG A 241 15.39 -1.89 23.87
N ARG A 242 15.09 -2.95 24.64
CA ARG A 242 14.32 -4.11 24.15
C ARG A 242 12.81 -3.87 24.28
N ALA A 243 12.37 -3.13 25.30
CA ALA A 243 11.01 -2.60 25.39
C ALA A 243 10.74 -1.48 24.38
N THR A 244 11.77 -0.77 23.90
CA THR A 244 11.62 0.38 22.99
C THR A 244 11.43 0.02 21.51
N LEU A 245 11.50 -1.24 21.08
CA LEU A 245 11.17 -1.60 19.67
C LEU A 245 9.77 -2.20 19.52
N PHE A 246 9.23 -2.75 20.61
CA PHE A 246 7.89 -3.31 20.64
C PHE A 246 6.83 -2.21 20.51
N TRP A 247 6.88 -1.19 21.37
CA TRP A 247 5.90 -0.10 21.36
C TRP A 247 5.89 0.70 20.05
N PRO A 248 7.03 1.04 19.43
CA PRO A 248 7.00 1.68 18.11
C PRO A 248 6.46 0.77 17.02
N ALA A 249 6.73 -0.54 17.05
CA ALA A 249 6.16 -1.48 16.09
C ALA A 249 4.64 -1.59 16.25
N VAL A 250 4.15 -1.64 17.50
CA VAL A 250 2.72 -1.57 17.83
C VAL A 250 2.11 -0.27 17.33
N LEU A 251 2.77 0.87 17.55
CA LEU A 251 2.27 2.17 17.12
C LEU A 251 2.21 2.29 15.59
N ILE A 252 3.26 1.85 14.88
CA ILE A 252 3.32 1.88 13.41
C ILE A 252 2.23 1.00 12.80
N THR A 253 2.04 -0.21 13.34
CA THR A 253 1.01 -1.13 12.85
C THR A 253 -0.39 -0.65 13.21
N ALA A 254 -0.60 -0.13 14.42
CA ALA A 254 -1.87 0.47 14.83
C ALA A 254 -2.23 1.66 13.94
N LEU A 255 -1.31 2.60 13.75
CA LEU A 255 -1.52 3.77 12.92
C LEU A 255 -1.77 3.38 11.47
N GLY A 256 -1.00 2.41 10.95
CA GLY A 256 -1.19 1.89 9.60
C GLY A 256 -2.59 1.34 9.38
N TRP A 257 -3.03 0.39 10.22
CA TRP A 257 -4.36 -0.20 10.13
C TRP A 257 -5.48 0.83 10.35
N ALA A 258 -5.31 1.75 11.30
CA ALA A 258 -6.29 2.79 11.58
C ALA A 258 -6.45 3.73 10.38
N VAL A 259 -5.35 4.23 9.80
CA VAL A 259 -5.42 5.10 8.62
C VAL A 259 -5.97 4.35 7.41
N SER A 260 -5.58 3.09 7.20
CA SER A 260 -6.12 2.27 6.10
C SER A 260 -7.63 2.12 6.19
N LEU A 261 -8.18 1.84 7.38
CA LEU A 261 -9.63 1.75 7.56
C LEU A 261 -10.32 3.12 7.48
N LEU A 262 -9.71 4.17 8.03
CA LEU A 262 -10.31 5.51 8.01
C LEU A 262 -10.36 6.10 6.59
N THR A 263 -9.34 5.85 5.78
CA THR A 263 -9.28 6.32 4.38
C THR A 263 -10.31 5.63 3.50
N ASP A 264 -10.61 4.36 3.77
CA ASP A 264 -11.63 3.58 3.05
C ASP A 264 -12.99 3.53 3.77
N ARG A 265 -13.23 4.45 4.73
CA ARG A 265 -14.44 4.44 5.57
C ARG A 265 -15.74 4.38 4.76
N GLY A 266 -15.80 5.10 3.64
CA GLY A 266 -16.98 5.13 2.77
C GLY A 266 -17.32 3.78 2.12
N SER A 267 -16.41 2.81 2.13
CA SER A 267 -16.60 1.51 1.48
C SER A 267 -17.11 0.44 2.43
N TRP A 268 -16.83 0.56 3.74
CA TRP A 268 -17.20 -0.46 4.73
C TRP A 268 -18.15 0.02 5.83
N ALA A 269 -18.35 1.34 5.99
CA ALA A 269 -19.23 1.87 7.03
C ALA A 269 -20.67 1.30 6.94
N GLY A 270 -21.27 1.04 8.09
CA GLY A 270 -22.57 0.38 8.22
C GLY A 270 -22.61 -1.10 7.80
N SER A 271 -21.48 -1.77 7.49
CA SER A 271 -21.46 -3.21 7.23
C SER A 271 -20.27 -3.91 7.92
N PRO A 272 -20.51 -4.78 8.92
CA PRO A 272 -19.46 -5.59 9.55
C PRO A 272 -18.72 -6.51 8.56
N ARG A 273 -19.40 -7.05 7.55
CA ARG A 273 -18.78 -7.91 6.52
C ARG A 273 -17.73 -7.16 5.72
N LEU A 274 -18.05 -5.94 5.30
CA LEU A 274 -17.16 -5.11 4.47
C LEU A 274 -15.93 -4.61 5.26
N VAL A 275 -16.00 -4.51 6.59
CA VAL A 275 -14.79 -4.28 7.43
C VAL A 275 -13.76 -5.38 7.20
N GLY A 276 -14.20 -6.64 7.12
CA GLY A 276 -13.33 -7.77 6.83
C GLY A 276 -12.68 -7.69 5.44
N GLN A 277 -13.43 -7.18 4.46
CA GLN A 277 -12.92 -6.98 3.09
C GLN A 277 -11.90 -5.83 3.04
N ALA A 278 -12.20 -4.68 3.63
CA ALA A 278 -11.27 -3.54 3.70
C ALA A 278 -9.95 -3.93 4.40
N ILE A 279 -10.01 -4.77 5.44
CA ILE A 279 -8.82 -5.31 6.11
C ILE A 279 -8.06 -6.28 5.20
N SER A 280 -8.78 -7.11 4.44
CA SER A 280 -8.19 -8.02 3.44
C SER A 280 -7.47 -7.26 2.33
N ASP A 281 -8.04 -6.15 1.85
CA ASP A 281 -7.40 -5.31 0.83
C ASP A 281 -6.14 -4.62 1.37
N GLY A 282 -6.12 -4.28 2.66
CA GLY A 282 -4.91 -3.77 3.33
C GLY A 282 -3.78 -4.80 3.46
N TRP A 283 -4.04 -6.10 3.29
CA TRP A 283 -3.08 -7.18 3.51
C TRP A 283 -1.79 -7.01 2.68
N PHE A 284 -1.87 -6.53 1.44
CA PHE A 284 -0.68 -6.36 0.59
C PHE A 284 0.41 -5.51 1.25
N LEU A 285 0.00 -4.40 1.86
CA LEU A 285 0.91 -3.46 2.51
C LEU A 285 1.36 -3.99 3.87
N PHE A 286 0.41 -4.45 4.66
CA PHE A 286 0.68 -4.85 6.05
C PHE A 286 1.37 -6.21 6.17
N GLY A 287 1.22 -7.10 5.17
CA GLY A 287 1.94 -8.36 5.11
C GLY A 287 3.45 -8.17 4.93
N GLY A 288 3.86 -7.33 3.97
CA GLY A 288 5.27 -6.97 3.77
C GLY A 288 5.85 -6.25 5.00
N LEU A 289 5.07 -5.35 5.60
CA LEU A 289 5.47 -4.62 6.80
C LEU A 289 5.61 -5.56 8.02
N ALA A 290 4.69 -6.50 8.23
CA ALA A 290 4.73 -7.48 9.31
C ALA A 290 5.96 -8.39 9.20
N LEU A 291 6.26 -8.87 7.99
CA LEU A 291 7.46 -9.67 7.71
C LEU A 291 8.74 -8.88 8.06
N THR A 292 8.78 -7.59 7.70
CA THR A 292 9.93 -6.71 7.96
C THR A 292 10.11 -6.39 9.44
N LEU A 293 9.02 -6.06 10.13
CA LEU A 293 9.02 -5.87 11.58
C LEU A 293 9.48 -7.15 12.29
N GLY A 294 9.03 -8.31 11.82
CA GLY A 294 9.54 -9.61 12.24
C GLY A 294 11.06 -9.68 12.16
N VAL A 295 11.65 -9.38 11.00
CA VAL A 295 13.12 -9.39 10.83
C VAL A 295 13.79 -8.43 11.82
N ILE A 296 13.29 -7.21 11.98
CA ILE A 296 13.87 -6.20 12.89
C ILE A 296 13.87 -6.72 14.33
N MET A 297 12.75 -7.29 14.78
CA MET A 297 12.63 -7.86 16.12
C MET A 297 13.54 -9.08 16.30
N GLY A 298 13.63 -9.95 15.29
CA GLY A 298 14.57 -11.08 15.27
C GLY A 298 16.04 -10.61 15.31
N GLN A 299 16.37 -9.51 14.64
CA GLN A 299 17.72 -8.94 14.60
C GLN A 299 18.10 -8.15 15.85
N ALA A 300 17.12 -7.73 16.66
CA ALA A 300 17.37 -6.94 17.86
C ALA A 300 18.39 -7.61 18.78
N ARG A 301 18.39 -8.94 18.89
CA ARG A 301 19.37 -9.72 19.67
C ARG A 301 20.81 -9.56 19.20
N TRP A 302 21.03 -9.44 17.89
CA TRP A 302 22.36 -9.26 17.30
C TRP A 302 22.83 -7.82 17.51
N ARG A 303 21.94 -6.84 17.29
CA ARG A 303 22.24 -5.41 17.41
C ARG A 303 22.46 -4.96 18.85
N THR A 304 21.91 -5.68 19.82
CA THR A 304 22.09 -5.41 21.26
C THR A 304 23.19 -6.25 21.90
N GLY A 305 23.88 -7.12 21.14
CA GLY A 305 24.98 -7.97 21.62
C GLY A 305 24.55 -9.14 22.51
N VAL A 306 23.25 -9.38 22.64
CA VAL A 306 22.63 -10.40 23.51
C VAL A 306 22.86 -11.80 22.98
N ALA A 307 22.91 -11.92 21.66
CA ALA A 307 23.15 -13.18 21.00
C ALA A 307 24.51 -13.81 21.32
N VAL A 308 25.47 -13.03 21.82
CA VAL A 308 26.75 -13.55 22.34
C VAL A 308 26.52 -14.34 23.63
N TRP A 309 25.74 -13.79 24.56
CA TRP A 309 25.40 -14.45 25.83
C TRP A 309 24.50 -15.66 25.63
N GLU A 310 23.54 -15.56 24.72
CA GLU A 310 22.63 -16.65 24.37
C GLU A 310 23.38 -17.85 23.77
N ARG A 311 24.46 -17.63 23.01
CA ARG A 311 25.32 -18.72 22.50
C ARG A 311 26.08 -19.45 23.60
N ILE A 312 26.38 -18.77 24.70
CA ILE A 312 27.09 -19.34 25.85
C ILE A 312 26.12 -20.10 26.76
N SER A 313 24.85 -19.67 26.81
CA SER A 313 23.83 -20.19 27.74
C SER A 313 23.32 -21.62 27.47
N GLY A 314 23.80 -22.31 26.43
CA GLY A 314 23.37 -23.67 26.09
C GLY A 314 21.91 -23.83 25.62
N LEU A 315 21.16 -22.73 25.50
CA LEU A 315 19.76 -22.73 25.07
C LEU A 315 19.61 -23.25 23.63
N SER A 316 18.57 -24.07 23.41
CA SER A 316 18.24 -24.56 22.06
C SER A 316 17.84 -23.42 21.13
N TYR A 317 18.10 -23.57 19.83
CA TYR A 317 17.77 -22.55 18.82
C TYR A 317 16.27 -22.18 18.84
N ARG A 318 15.39 -23.16 19.13
CA ARG A 318 13.94 -22.94 19.27
C ARG A 318 13.63 -21.99 20.42
N ALA A 319 14.20 -22.23 21.60
CA ALA A 319 14.01 -21.37 22.77
C ALA A 319 14.54 -19.94 22.54
N LEU A 320 15.58 -19.79 21.70
CA LEU A 320 16.12 -18.48 21.33
C LEU A 320 15.25 -17.73 20.30
N ALA A 321 14.40 -18.44 19.55
CA ALA A 321 13.52 -17.88 18.53
C ALA A 321 12.10 -17.58 19.06
N THR A 322 11.63 -18.26 20.11
CA THR A 322 10.26 -18.08 20.63
C THR A 322 9.96 -16.65 21.04
N ARG A 323 10.83 -16.03 21.84
CA ARG A 323 10.63 -14.66 22.34
C ARG A 323 10.53 -13.61 21.23
N PRO A 324 11.47 -13.51 20.26
CA PRO A 324 11.35 -12.53 19.18
C PRO A 324 10.16 -12.81 18.26
N VAL A 325 9.79 -14.09 18.04
CA VAL A 325 8.59 -14.46 17.28
C VAL A 325 7.33 -13.97 18.01
N LEU A 326 7.19 -14.27 19.30
CA LEU A 326 6.03 -13.83 20.08
C LEU A 326 5.91 -12.31 20.13
N CYS A 327 7.02 -11.60 20.31
CA CYS A 327 7.02 -10.12 20.27
C CYS A 327 6.62 -9.59 18.89
N ALA A 328 7.11 -10.16 17.78
CA ALA A 328 6.76 -9.72 16.44
C ALA A 328 5.29 -9.99 16.09
N VAL A 329 4.79 -11.19 16.43
CA VAL A 329 3.40 -11.57 16.20
C VAL A 329 2.48 -10.69 17.04
N SER A 330 2.74 -10.54 18.35
CA SER A 330 1.90 -9.68 19.19
C SER A 330 1.94 -8.21 18.75
N ALA A 331 3.09 -7.68 18.35
CA ALA A 331 3.21 -6.30 17.90
C ALA A 331 2.49 -6.00 16.57
N THR A 332 2.17 -7.02 15.78
CA THR A 332 1.51 -6.86 14.47
C THR A 332 0.04 -7.27 14.50
N VAL A 333 -0.28 -8.34 15.23
CA VAL A 333 -1.63 -8.93 15.30
C VAL A 333 -2.51 -8.22 16.32
N VAL A 334 -1.99 -7.87 17.50
CA VAL A 334 -2.83 -7.24 18.54
C VAL A 334 -3.43 -5.90 18.04
N PRO A 335 -2.65 -4.99 17.41
CA PRO A 335 -3.21 -3.75 16.89
C PRO A 335 -4.29 -3.97 15.83
N LEU A 336 -4.05 -4.91 14.90
CA LEU A 336 -5.04 -5.31 13.90
C LEU A 336 -6.35 -5.77 14.56
N LEU A 337 -6.25 -6.71 15.51
CA LEU A 337 -7.44 -7.27 16.17
C LEU A 337 -8.20 -6.22 16.98
N VAL A 338 -7.50 -5.32 17.67
CA VAL A 338 -8.13 -4.23 18.43
C VAL A 338 -8.88 -3.28 17.49
N ILE A 339 -8.23 -2.84 16.42
CA ILE A 339 -8.85 -1.90 15.46
C ILE A 339 -10.03 -2.56 14.75
N ALA A 340 -9.87 -3.81 14.32
CA ALA A 340 -10.94 -4.59 13.69
C ALA A 340 -12.12 -4.81 14.64
N ALA A 341 -11.86 -5.14 15.92
CA ALA A 341 -12.91 -5.31 16.92
C ALA A 341 -13.68 -4.01 17.16
N VAL A 342 -12.99 -2.86 17.24
CA VAL A 342 -13.63 -1.55 17.35
C VAL A 342 -14.48 -1.25 16.12
N ALA A 343 -13.96 -1.47 14.92
CA ALA A 343 -14.71 -1.25 13.68
C ALA A 343 -15.95 -2.15 13.58
N LEU A 344 -15.81 -3.45 13.88
CA LEU A 344 -16.93 -4.39 13.93
C LEU A 344 -17.96 -3.93 14.96
N ALA A 345 -17.55 -3.59 16.18
CA ALA A 345 -18.44 -3.13 17.24
C ALA A 345 -19.23 -1.88 16.84
N VAL A 346 -18.58 -0.87 16.27
CA VAL A 346 -19.25 0.36 15.80
C VAL A 346 -20.31 0.04 14.74
N ASN A 347 -20.01 -0.85 13.79
CA ASN A 347 -20.98 -1.28 12.78
C ASN A 347 -22.14 -2.10 13.38
N THR A 348 -21.88 -2.92 14.41
CA THR A 348 -22.97 -3.65 15.09
C THR A 348 -23.94 -2.72 15.80
N VAL A 349 -23.41 -1.69 16.48
CA VAL A 349 -24.23 -0.69 17.17
C VAL A 349 -25.05 0.09 16.14
N PHE A 350 -24.46 0.46 15.01
CA PHE A 350 -25.17 1.11 13.91
C PHE A 350 -26.34 0.25 13.41
N LEU A 351 -26.10 -1.01 13.02
CA LEU A 351 -27.18 -1.89 12.51
C LEU A 351 -28.28 -2.12 13.56
N HIS A 352 -27.89 -2.25 14.83
CA HIS A 352 -28.84 -2.42 15.93
C HIS A 352 -29.74 -1.19 16.09
N HIS A 353 -29.18 0.02 16.01
CA HIS A 353 -29.94 1.27 16.09
C HIS A 353 -30.97 1.42 14.96
N HIS A 354 -30.71 0.84 13.79
CA HIS A 354 -31.59 0.91 12.62
C HIS A 354 -32.56 -0.28 12.50
N GLY A 355 -32.74 -1.05 13.58
CA GLY A 355 -33.74 -2.11 13.65
C GLY A 355 -33.45 -3.34 12.78
N VAL A 356 -32.18 -3.53 12.34
CA VAL A 356 -31.81 -4.72 11.55
C VAL A 356 -31.91 -5.98 12.43
N PRO A 357 -32.47 -7.10 11.92
CA PRO A 357 -32.63 -8.32 12.69
C PRO A 357 -31.32 -8.85 13.26
N THR A 358 -31.33 -9.29 14.52
CA THR A 358 -30.12 -9.77 15.22
C THR A 358 -29.47 -10.97 14.53
N THR A 359 -30.26 -11.81 13.86
CA THR A 359 -29.77 -12.94 13.06
C THR A 359 -28.90 -12.47 11.88
N VAL A 360 -29.31 -11.40 11.20
CA VAL A 360 -28.56 -10.78 10.10
C VAL A 360 -27.28 -10.12 10.65
N ILE A 361 -27.39 -9.37 11.75
CA ILE A 361 -26.24 -8.75 12.41
C ILE A 361 -25.19 -9.81 12.80
N HIS A 362 -25.62 -10.92 13.41
CA HIS A 362 -24.71 -12.01 13.77
C HIS A 362 -24.02 -12.63 12.54
N HIS A 363 -24.75 -12.83 11.45
CA HIS A 363 -24.18 -13.38 10.22
C HIS A 363 -23.14 -12.44 9.60
N GLU A 364 -23.45 -11.16 9.51
CA GLU A 364 -22.56 -10.10 9.02
C GLU A 364 -21.27 -10.01 9.85
N VAL A 365 -21.41 -9.99 11.18
CA VAL A 365 -20.27 -9.91 12.11
C VAL A 365 -19.41 -11.16 12.03
N LEU A 366 -20.03 -12.35 11.96
CA LEU A 366 -19.30 -13.60 11.85
C LEU A 366 -18.53 -13.69 10.52
N SER A 367 -19.15 -13.23 9.43
CA SER A 367 -18.50 -13.14 8.12
C SER A 367 -17.29 -12.20 8.16
N GLY A 368 -17.48 -10.97 8.67
CA GLY A 368 -16.38 -10.02 8.86
C GLY A 368 -15.27 -10.56 9.76
N ALA A 369 -15.63 -11.16 10.90
CA ALA A 369 -14.68 -11.72 11.86
C ALA A 369 -13.87 -12.89 11.28
N ARG A 370 -14.45 -13.74 10.42
CA ARG A 370 -13.74 -14.82 9.73
C ARG A 370 -12.67 -14.26 8.79
N SER A 371 -13.00 -13.24 8.00
CA SER A 371 -12.05 -12.55 7.12
C SER A 371 -10.92 -11.91 7.92
N VAL A 372 -11.25 -11.20 9.00
CA VAL A 372 -10.26 -10.61 9.92
C VAL A 372 -9.35 -11.68 10.53
N ALA A 373 -9.90 -12.82 10.96
CA ALA A 373 -9.13 -13.91 11.54
C ALA A 373 -8.16 -14.54 10.51
N ALA A 374 -8.60 -14.71 9.26
CA ALA A 374 -7.74 -15.18 8.18
C ALA A 374 -6.58 -14.22 7.93
N VAL A 375 -6.84 -12.92 7.84
CA VAL A 375 -5.80 -11.90 7.68
C VAL A 375 -4.87 -11.86 8.89
N ALA A 376 -5.39 -11.92 10.12
CA ALA A 376 -4.59 -11.96 11.33
C ALA A 376 -3.66 -13.18 11.37
N LEU A 377 -4.13 -14.35 10.93
CA LEU A 377 -3.31 -15.57 10.84
C LEU A 377 -2.18 -15.40 9.82
N THR A 378 -2.47 -14.87 8.62
CA THR A 378 -1.43 -14.62 7.60
C THR A 378 -0.37 -13.63 8.09
N VAL A 379 -0.80 -12.52 8.71
CA VAL A 379 0.09 -11.52 9.33
C VAL A 379 0.95 -12.17 10.43
N ALA A 380 0.38 -13.04 11.26
CA ALA A 380 1.12 -13.78 12.27
C ALA A 380 2.19 -14.68 11.67
N VAL A 381 1.85 -15.44 10.63
CA VAL A 381 2.77 -16.33 9.92
C VAL A 381 3.91 -15.54 9.29
N LEU A 382 3.61 -14.41 8.64
CA LEU A 382 4.61 -13.52 8.04
C LEU A 382 5.52 -12.90 9.12
N ALA A 383 4.97 -12.37 10.21
CA ALA A 383 5.77 -11.82 11.30
C ALA A 383 6.69 -12.89 11.94
N ALA A 384 6.18 -14.11 12.12
CA ALA A 384 6.96 -15.23 12.65
C ALA A 384 8.09 -15.66 11.69
N ALA A 385 7.80 -15.77 10.39
CA ALA A 385 8.79 -16.08 9.36
C ALA A 385 9.89 -15.00 9.31
N GLY A 386 9.49 -13.73 9.35
CA GLY A 386 10.41 -12.59 9.40
C GLY A 386 11.31 -12.66 10.63
N ALA A 387 10.74 -12.91 11.81
CA ALA A 387 11.50 -13.07 13.05
C ALA A 387 12.49 -14.24 12.96
N ALA A 388 12.09 -15.39 12.42
CA ALA A 388 13.00 -16.52 12.21
C ALA A 388 14.18 -16.16 11.28
N ILE A 389 13.91 -15.46 10.18
CA ILE A 389 14.95 -14.95 9.27
C ILE A 389 15.89 -13.98 10.00
N GLY A 390 15.35 -13.03 10.77
CA GLY A 390 16.12 -12.06 11.54
C GLY A 390 16.98 -12.70 12.64
N VAL A 391 16.52 -13.81 13.22
CA VAL A 391 17.31 -14.60 14.16
C VAL A 391 18.48 -15.29 13.43
N LEU A 392 18.27 -15.84 12.25
CA LEU A 392 19.32 -16.52 11.47
C LEU A 392 20.33 -15.56 10.84
N ARG A 393 19.88 -14.37 10.41
CA ARG A 393 20.65 -13.48 9.53
C ARG A 393 20.91 -12.12 10.18
N ARG A 394 22.19 -11.76 10.28
CA ARG A 394 22.67 -10.51 10.93
C ARG A 394 22.78 -9.31 10.00
N GLY A 395 22.58 -9.50 8.69
CA GLY A 395 22.82 -8.46 7.69
C GLY A 395 21.85 -7.29 7.86
N VAL A 396 22.37 -6.07 7.88
CA VAL A 396 21.54 -4.84 7.97
C VAL A 396 20.63 -4.68 6.74
N TRP A 397 20.99 -5.31 5.62
CA TRP A 397 20.24 -5.37 4.37
C TRP A 397 19.09 -6.40 4.35
N VAL A 398 18.96 -7.25 5.38
CA VAL A 398 17.96 -8.32 5.40
C VAL A 398 16.52 -7.80 5.55
N PRO A 399 16.20 -6.87 6.49
CA PRO A 399 14.82 -6.36 6.62
C PRO A 399 14.24 -5.82 5.30
N PRO A 400 14.95 -4.94 4.56
CA PRO A 400 14.35 -4.41 3.34
C PRO A 400 14.37 -5.37 2.15
N LEU A 401 15.34 -6.30 2.06
CA LEU A 401 15.27 -7.37 1.07
C LEU A 401 14.01 -8.21 1.29
N VAL A 402 13.75 -8.56 2.55
CA VAL A 402 12.60 -9.36 2.96
C VAL A 402 11.30 -8.60 2.71
N PHE A 403 11.26 -7.28 2.91
CA PHE A 403 10.12 -6.44 2.50
C PHE A 403 9.80 -6.59 1.00
N ILE A 404 10.81 -6.43 0.14
CA ILE A 404 10.67 -6.47 -1.32
C ILE A 404 10.21 -7.85 -1.78
N VAL A 405 10.89 -8.91 -1.33
CA VAL A 405 10.54 -10.30 -1.66
C VAL A 405 9.16 -10.65 -1.11
N GLY A 406 8.84 -10.19 0.10
CA GLY A 406 7.54 -10.39 0.73
C GLY A 406 6.40 -9.81 -0.10
N ILE A 407 6.52 -8.56 -0.55
CA ILE A 407 5.53 -7.93 -1.43
C ILE A 407 5.38 -8.72 -2.74
N ALA A 408 6.49 -9.07 -3.40
CA ALA A 408 6.43 -9.82 -4.66
C ALA A 408 5.71 -11.18 -4.51
N VAL A 409 5.97 -11.89 -3.41
CA VAL A 409 5.31 -13.17 -3.11
C VAL A 409 3.82 -12.94 -2.78
N ILE A 410 3.48 -11.95 -1.95
CA ILE A 410 2.08 -11.66 -1.59
C ILE A 410 1.27 -11.29 -2.83
N LEU A 411 1.80 -10.46 -3.73
CA LEU A 411 1.16 -10.12 -5.00
C LEU A 411 0.93 -11.36 -5.88
N SER A 412 1.89 -12.29 -5.92
CA SER A 412 1.77 -13.53 -6.69
C SER A 412 0.68 -14.45 -6.12
N VAL A 413 0.50 -14.44 -4.80
CA VAL A 413 -0.44 -15.31 -4.11
C VAL A 413 -1.86 -14.75 -4.14
N PHE A 414 -2.04 -13.42 -4.17
CA PHE A 414 -3.35 -12.77 -4.14
C PHE A 414 -4.30 -13.20 -5.27
N ARG A 415 -3.79 -13.37 -6.49
CA ARG A 415 -4.62 -13.80 -7.64
C ARG A 415 -5.34 -15.13 -7.40
N PHE A 416 -4.82 -15.99 -6.51
CA PHE A 416 -5.44 -17.28 -6.20
C PHE A 416 -6.54 -17.19 -5.15
N PHE A 417 -6.63 -16.10 -4.40
CA PHE A 417 -7.57 -15.94 -3.28
C PHE A 417 -8.66 -14.90 -3.52
N ALA A 418 -8.60 -14.14 -4.61
CA ALA A 418 -9.67 -13.23 -5.01
C ALA A 418 -10.88 -14.05 -5.49
N THR A 419 -11.76 -14.43 -4.56
CA THR A 419 -13.09 -14.92 -4.91
C THR A 419 -13.92 -13.74 -5.41
N PRO A 420 -14.49 -13.78 -6.63
CA PRO A 420 -15.37 -12.72 -7.11
C PRO A 420 -16.56 -12.58 -6.15
N LEU A 421 -16.84 -11.35 -5.69
CA LEU A 421 -18.11 -11.08 -5.04
C LEU A 421 -19.22 -11.31 -6.07
N MET A 422 -20.11 -12.25 -5.76
CA MET A 422 -21.36 -12.46 -6.50
C MET A 422 -22.48 -11.81 -5.70
N ASP A 423 -23.19 -10.88 -6.33
CA ASP A 423 -24.46 -10.39 -5.80
C ASP A 423 -25.59 -11.27 -6.34
N HIS A 424 -26.39 -11.81 -5.43
CA HIS A 424 -27.53 -12.65 -5.79
C HIS A 424 -28.82 -11.86 -5.67
N ARG A 425 -29.57 -11.73 -6.79
CA ARG A 425 -30.86 -11.03 -6.82
C ARG A 425 -31.82 -11.54 -5.74
N ALA A 426 -31.84 -12.86 -5.53
CA ALA A 426 -32.70 -13.53 -4.55
C ALA A 426 -32.44 -13.11 -3.09
N GLN A 427 -31.28 -12.54 -2.78
CA GLN A 427 -30.93 -12.08 -1.42
C GLN A 427 -31.44 -10.65 -1.13
N MET A 428 -31.95 -9.94 -2.14
CA MET A 428 -32.37 -8.54 -2.05
C MET A 428 -33.84 -8.42 -1.66
N THR A 429 -34.15 -8.82 -0.42
CA THR A 429 -35.53 -9.00 0.07
C THR A 429 -36.15 -7.75 0.71
N THR A 430 -35.36 -6.73 1.03
CA THR A 430 -35.84 -5.53 1.71
C THR A 430 -36.05 -4.42 0.70
N CYS A 431 -37.28 -3.95 0.53
CA CYS A 431 -37.63 -2.95 -0.47
C CYS A 431 -38.33 -1.72 0.15
N VAL A 432 -38.07 -0.55 -0.41
CA VAL A 432 -38.69 0.73 -0.06
C VAL A 432 -39.27 1.34 -1.35
N PRO A 433 -40.51 1.86 -1.35
CA PRO A 433 -41.06 2.56 -2.50
C PRO A 433 -40.29 3.86 -2.77
N ILE A 434 -40.13 4.21 -4.04
CA ILE A 434 -39.53 5.50 -4.40
C ILE A 434 -40.65 6.53 -4.53
N GLU A 435 -40.56 7.64 -3.82
CA GLU A 435 -41.55 8.71 -3.93
C GLU A 435 -41.62 9.23 -5.37
N HIS A 436 -42.83 9.47 -5.86
CA HIS A 436 -43.13 10.00 -7.20
C HIS A 436 -42.85 9.07 -8.39
N LEU A 437 -42.46 7.80 -8.14
CA LEU A 437 -42.21 6.79 -9.17
C LEU A 437 -42.94 5.47 -8.84
N ASP A 438 -43.37 4.72 -9.88
CA ASP A 438 -43.94 3.36 -9.74
C ASP A 438 -42.85 2.28 -9.60
N SER A 439 -41.74 2.64 -8.94
CA SER A 439 -40.55 1.79 -8.81
C SER A 439 -40.22 1.57 -7.33
N GLN A 440 -39.63 0.43 -7.03
CA GLN A 440 -39.16 0.08 -5.69
C GLN A 440 -37.64 -0.08 -5.68
N LEU A 441 -37.01 0.40 -4.61
CA LEU A 441 -35.60 0.18 -4.36
C LEU A 441 -35.43 -1.00 -3.40
N CYS A 442 -34.75 -2.06 -3.84
CA CYS A 442 -34.55 -3.28 -3.08
C CYS A 442 -33.07 -3.50 -2.72
N SER A 443 -32.80 -4.08 -1.55
CA SER A 443 -31.45 -4.44 -1.12
C SER A 443 -31.46 -5.63 -0.16
N THR A 444 -30.28 -6.08 0.22
CA THR A 444 -30.13 -7.06 1.30
C THR A 444 -30.53 -6.43 2.64
N PRO A 445 -30.99 -7.24 3.62
CA PRO A 445 -31.38 -6.74 4.93
C PRO A 445 -30.28 -5.97 5.67
N ALA A 446 -29.00 -6.28 5.40
CA ALA A 446 -27.85 -5.58 5.98
C ALA A 446 -27.74 -4.12 5.50
N ASN A 447 -28.26 -3.82 4.31
CA ASN A 447 -28.19 -2.52 3.66
C ASN A 447 -29.47 -1.69 3.82
N ALA A 448 -30.45 -2.20 4.55
CA ALA A 448 -31.71 -1.52 4.84
C ALA A 448 -31.53 -0.06 5.35
N PRO A 449 -30.54 0.27 6.20
CA PRO A 449 -30.34 1.65 6.66
C PRO A 449 -30.07 2.67 5.55
N PHE A 450 -29.56 2.23 4.39
CA PHE A 450 -29.21 3.10 3.27
C PHE A 450 -30.32 3.24 2.21
N LEU A 451 -31.37 2.41 2.31
CA LEU A 451 -32.47 2.39 1.34
C LEU A 451 -33.23 3.73 1.28
N PRO A 452 -33.61 4.38 2.40
CA PRO A 452 -34.36 5.64 2.34
C PRO A 452 -33.60 6.74 1.60
N ALA A 453 -32.33 6.95 1.92
CA ALA A 453 -31.48 7.96 1.30
C ALA A 453 -31.33 7.74 -0.22
N ALA A 454 -31.16 6.48 -0.63
CA ALA A 454 -31.08 6.11 -2.04
C ALA A 454 -32.43 6.31 -2.74
N ALA A 455 -33.55 5.92 -2.12
CA ALA A 455 -34.88 6.12 -2.68
C ALA A 455 -35.17 7.62 -2.88
N THR A 456 -34.89 8.46 -1.89
CA THR A 456 -35.05 9.92 -2.00
C THR A 456 -34.20 10.50 -3.13
N THR A 457 -32.94 10.08 -3.25
CA THR A 457 -32.03 10.60 -4.29
C THR A 457 -32.48 10.18 -5.69
N VAL A 458 -32.94 8.93 -5.85
CA VAL A 458 -33.47 8.43 -7.15
C VAL A 458 -34.79 9.12 -7.49
N GLY A 459 -35.67 9.32 -6.51
CA GLY A 459 -36.92 10.06 -6.68
C GLY A 459 -36.66 11.48 -7.17
N GLN A 460 -35.81 12.24 -6.48
CA GLN A 460 -35.43 13.61 -6.88
C GLN A 460 -34.78 13.68 -8.26
N LEU A 461 -33.92 12.71 -8.59
CA LEU A 461 -33.22 12.67 -9.87
C LEU A 461 -34.16 12.48 -11.06
N TYR A 462 -35.24 11.71 -10.88
CA TYR A 462 -36.11 11.26 -11.97
C TYR A 462 -37.54 11.80 -11.91
N GLU A 463 -37.89 12.60 -10.91
CA GLU A 463 -39.22 13.23 -10.77
C GLU A 463 -39.65 14.00 -12.04
N HIS A 464 -38.69 14.66 -12.69
CA HIS A 464 -38.91 15.58 -13.81
C HIS A 464 -38.65 14.94 -15.19
N LEU A 465 -38.38 13.64 -15.26
CA LEU A 465 -38.14 12.98 -16.55
C LEU A 465 -39.45 12.72 -17.32
N PRO A 466 -39.46 12.96 -18.65
CA PRO A 466 -40.63 12.72 -19.49
C PRO A 466 -41.01 11.23 -19.63
N ALA A 467 -40.04 10.32 -19.47
CA ALA A 467 -40.18 8.88 -19.69
C ALA A 467 -40.22 8.06 -18.38
N LYS A 468 -40.62 8.68 -17.25
CA LYS A 468 -40.56 8.05 -15.91
C LYS A 468 -41.38 6.77 -15.78
N GLU A 469 -42.41 6.60 -16.60
CA GLU A 469 -43.28 5.40 -16.63
C GLU A 469 -42.55 4.15 -17.15
N HIS A 470 -41.43 4.32 -17.86
CA HIS A 470 -40.60 3.24 -18.39
C HIS A 470 -39.40 2.89 -17.49
N LEU A 471 -39.29 3.49 -16.31
CA LEU A 471 -38.27 3.09 -15.35
C LEU A 471 -38.52 1.65 -14.88
N PRO A 472 -37.44 0.88 -14.62
CA PRO A 472 -37.59 -0.50 -14.15
C PRO A 472 -38.38 -0.55 -12.84
N ALA A 473 -39.28 -1.53 -12.71
CA ALA A 473 -40.10 -1.66 -11.50
C ALA A 473 -39.28 -1.89 -10.23
N ARG A 474 -38.07 -2.47 -10.38
CA ARG A 474 -37.13 -2.69 -9.28
C ARG A 474 -35.74 -2.18 -9.63
N ILE A 475 -35.20 -1.36 -8.74
CA ILE A 475 -33.81 -0.92 -8.74
C ILE A 475 -33.13 -1.57 -7.52
N TYR A 476 -31.90 -2.02 -7.68
CA TYR A 476 -31.19 -2.75 -6.63
C TYR A 476 -30.04 -1.94 -6.06
N LEU A 477 -30.01 -1.79 -4.74
CA LEU A 477 -28.89 -1.19 -4.02
C LEU A 477 -27.92 -2.30 -3.60
N VAL A 478 -26.70 -2.27 -4.12
CA VAL A 478 -25.67 -3.31 -3.91
C VAL A 478 -24.43 -2.74 -3.24
N ASP A 479 -23.57 -3.61 -2.71
CA ASP A 479 -22.33 -3.17 -2.07
C ASP A 479 -21.36 -2.56 -3.07
N ASN A 480 -21.21 -3.17 -4.25
CA ASN A 480 -20.31 -2.71 -5.30
C ASN A 480 -20.89 -3.04 -6.69
N VAL A 481 -21.05 -2.04 -7.56
CA VAL A 481 -21.58 -2.23 -8.93
C VAL A 481 -20.72 -3.14 -9.82
N THR A 482 -19.43 -3.26 -9.50
CA THR A 482 -18.48 -4.11 -10.24
C THR A 482 -18.55 -5.59 -9.83
N ALA A 483 -19.33 -5.93 -8.80
CA ALA A 483 -19.58 -7.31 -8.43
C ALA A 483 -20.28 -8.04 -9.58
N HIS A 484 -19.90 -9.30 -9.78
CA HIS A 484 -20.58 -10.16 -10.76
C HIS A 484 -22.00 -10.45 -10.28
N VAL A 485 -22.90 -10.64 -11.24
CA VAL A 485 -24.33 -10.80 -10.98
C VAL A 485 -24.81 -12.10 -11.60
N ASP A 486 -25.79 -12.71 -10.94
CA ASP A 486 -26.47 -13.90 -11.43
C ASP A 486 -27.49 -13.58 -12.54
N GLU A 487 -28.12 -12.40 -12.47
CA GLU A 487 -29.16 -11.97 -13.41
C GLU A 487 -29.01 -10.50 -13.84
N PRO A 488 -29.59 -10.10 -14.99
CA PRO A 488 -29.65 -8.70 -15.40
C PRO A 488 -30.37 -7.83 -14.37
N MET A 489 -29.76 -6.72 -13.94
CA MET A 489 -30.37 -5.83 -12.96
C MET A 489 -29.85 -4.39 -13.02
N ALA A 490 -30.77 -3.44 -12.80
CA ALA A 490 -30.45 -2.03 -12.60
C ALA A 490 -29.88 -1.84 -11.18
N ARG A 491 -28.62 -1.39 -11.08
CA ARG A 491 -27.89 -1.37 -9.80
C ARG A 491 -27.29 -0.02 -9.43
N ILE A 492 -27.32 0.28 -8.14
CA ILE A 492 -26.63 1.39 -7.51
C ILE A 492 -25.66 0.83 -6.48
N GLY A 493 -24.40 1.26 -6.50
CA GLY A 493 -23.37 0.78 -5.58
C GLY A 493 -23.21 1.68 -4.37
N LEU A 494 -23.05 1.06 -3.20
CA LEU A 494 -22.73 1.72 -1.93
C LEU A 494 -21.23 1.95 -1.70
N TYR A 495 -20.37 1.39 -2.55
CA TYR A 495 -18.92 1.57 -2.47
C TYR A 495 -18.55 3.07 -2.42
N LYS A 496 -17.73 3.46 -1.44
CA LYS A 496 -17.36 4.86 -1.09
C LYS A 496 -18.50 5.80 -0.67
N LYS A 497 -19.75 5.35 -0.60
CA LYS A 497 -20.92 6.17 -0.23
C LYS A 497 -21.46 5.92 1.17
N ARG A 498 -20.95 4.91 1.88
CA ARG A 498 -21.47 4.51 3.20
C ARG A 498 -21.06 5.48 4.31
N THR A 499 -21.94 5.59 5.30
CA THR A 499 -21.77 6.43 6.49
C THR A 499 -22.14 5.66 7.76
N LEU A 500 -21.73 6.16 8.93
CA LEU A 500 -22.14 5.65 10.24
C LEU A 500 -23.24 6.52 10.88
N THR A 501 -23.83 7.39 10.07
CA THR A 501 -24.88 8.36 10.41
C THR A 501 -25.91 8.31 9.29
N ASP A 502 -27.15 8.67 9.59
CA ASP A 502 -28.23 8.72 8.61
C ASP A 502 -27.81 9.61 7.42
N PRO A 503 -27.58 9.05 6.22
CA PRO A 503 -27.38 9.86 5.04
C PRO A 503 -28.73 10.42 4.62
N GLU A 504 -28.83 11.73 4.42
CA GLU A 504 -30.07 12.33 3.91
C GLU A 504 -30.21 12.06 2.41
N HIS A 505 -29.11 12.21 1.65
CA HIS A 505 -29.07 12.06 0.19
C HIS A 505 -27.69 11.58 -0.27
N PHE A 506 -27.62 10.98 -1.47
CA PHE A 506 -26.37 10.66 -2.16
C PHE A 506 -26.09 11.67 -3.30
N ALA A 507 -24.87 11.65 -3.84
CA ALA A 507 -24.53 12.46 -5.02
C ALA A 507 -25.30 11.96 -6.26
N SER A 508 -26.19 12.79 -6.79
CA SER A 508 -27.11 12.46 -7.87
C SER A 508 -26.40 12.11 -9.20
N SER A 509 -25.30 12.78 -9.53
CA SER A 509 -24.50 12.54 -10.73
C SER A 509 -23.81 11.17 -10.75
N GLU A 510 -23.48 10.62 -9.58
CA GLU A 510 -22.83 9.31 -9.49
C GLU A 510 -23.86 8.18 -9.58
N ILE A 511 -25.07 8.40 -9.09
CA ILE A 511 -26.18 7.45 -9.20
C ILE A 511 -26.66 7.33 -10.65
N SER A 512 -26.86 8.45 -11.35
CA SER A 512 -27.28 8.42 -12.76
C SER A 512 -26.26 7.68 -13.64
N PHE A 513 -24.97 7.94 -13.43
CA PHE A 513 -23.89 7.26 -14.13
C PHE A 513 -23.88 5.75 -13.87
N GLN A 514 -23.97 5.33 -12.61
CA GLN A 514 -23.98 3.91 -12.24
C GLN A 514 -25.19 3.15 -12.79
N LEU A 515 -26.37 3.75 -12.74
CA LEU A 515 -27.58 3.14 -13.31
C LEU A 515 -27.45 2.97 -14.82
N THR A 516 -27.00 4.02 -15.53
CA THR A 516 -26.79 3.99 -16.97
C THR A 516 -25.80 2.89 -17.35
N HIS A 517 -24.67 2.81 -16.64
CA HIS A 517 -23.65 1.81 -16.88
C HIS A 517 -24.14 0.38 -16.59
N THR A 518 -24.76 0.15 -15.43
CA THR A 518 -25.17 -1.19 -15.01
C THR A 518 -26.30 -1.75 -15.86
N ILE A 519 -27.24 -0.91 -16.30
CA ILE A 519 -28.31 -1.30 -17.21
C ILE A 519 -27.75 -1.62 -18.60
N THR A 520 -26.87 -0.76 -19.12
CA THR A 520 -26.21 -0.99 -20.42
C THR A 520 -25.41 -2.30 -20.43
N ASP A 521 -24.71 -2.60 -19.34
CA ASP A 521 -23.91 -3.83 -19.24
C ASP A 521 -24.77 -5.08 -19.09
N SER A 522 -25.87 -4.97 -18.34
CA SER A 522 -26.81 -6.08 -18.10
C SER A 522 -27.63 -6.41 -19.35
N CYS A 523 -28.02 -5.40 -20.12
CA CYS A 523 -28.88 -5.51 -21.28
C CYS A 523 -28.15 -5.15 -22.57
N ARG A 524 -27.22 -6.01 -23.00
CA ARG A 524 -26.35 -5.76 -24.17
C ARG A 524 -27.11 -5.65 -25.50
N ASP A 525 -28.31 -6.22 -25.57
CA ASP A 525 -29.15 -6.22 -26.77
C ASP A 525 -30.02 -4.96 -26.89
N VAL A 526 -30.06 -4.11 -25.86
CA VAL A 526 -30.76 -2.82 -25.88
C VAL A 526 -29.83 -1.72 -26.42
N PRO A 527 -30.27 -0.89 -27.38
CA PRO A 527 -29.48 0.24 -27.86
C PRO A 527 -29.14 1.20 -26.71
N ARG A 528 -27.87 1.60 -26.60
CA ARG A 528 -27.39 2.51 -25.54
C ARG A 528 -28.16 3.83 -25.48
N GLU A 529 -28.59 4.33 -26.64
CA GLU A 529 -29.38 5.56 -26.79
C GLU A 529 -30.68 5.52 -25.98
N VAL A 530 -31.33 4.35 -25.87
CA VAL A 530 -32.57 4.13 -25.12
C VAL A 530 -32.31 4.20 -23.62
N VAL A 531 -31.18 3.66 -23.17
CA VAL A 531 -30.76 3.72 -21.75
C VAL A 531 -30.36 5.14 -21.37
N PHE A 532 -29.66 5.86 -22.25
CA PHE A 532 -29.26 7.26 -22.01
C PHE A 532 -30.45 8.22 -21.99
N SER A 533 -31.45 8.04 -22.87
CA SER A 533 -32.65 8.89 -22.86
C SER A 533 -33.52 8.68 -21.63
N LEU A 534 -33.52 7.47 -21.06
CA LEU A 534 -34.26 7.13 -19.84
C LEU A 534 -33.58 7.64 -18.57
N LEU A 535 -32.25 7.78 -18.54
CA LEU A 535 -31.49 7.96 -17.30
C LEU A 535 -30.66 9.25 -17.25
N SER A 536 -30.57 10.01 -18.34
CA SER A 536 -29.86 11.29 -18.38
C SER A 536 -30.79 12.48 -18.08
N PRO A 537 -30.48 13.32 -17.08
CA PRO A 537 -31.07 14.65 -16.96
C PRO A 537 -30.77 15.47 -18.22
N GLN A 538 -31.72 16.26 -18.69
CA GLN A 538 -31.77 16.92 -20.00
C GLN A 538 -30.78 18.10 -20.21
N ASP A 539 -29.55 18.06 -19.68
CA ASP A 539 -28.60 19.19 -19.75
C ASP A 539 -27.44 19.01 -20.76
N GLY A 540 -27.62 18.17 -21.78
CA GLY A 540 -26.66 18.00 -22.89
C GLY A 540 -27.24 18.47 -24.23
N PRO A 541 -26.44 19.00 -25.17
CA PRO A 541 -26.93 19.38 -26.49
C PRO A 541 -27.58 18.18 -27.19
N PRO A 542 -28.62 18.41 -28.01
CA PRO A 542 -29.42 17.34 -28.61
C PRO A 542 -28.51 16.43 -29.44
N ARG A 543 -28.36 15.18 -28.98
CA ARG A 543 -27.68 14.13 -29.74
C ARG A 543 -28.74 13.41 -30.55
N ASP A 544 -28.63 13.53 -31.86
CA ASP A 544 -29.34 12.86 -32.95
C ASP A 544 -30.83 12.54 -32.71
N ASP A 545 -31.68 13.14 -33.55
CA ASP A 545 -33.15 13.02 -33.64
C ASP A 545 -33.64 11.59 -33.97
N ARG A 546 -33.14 10.56 -33.28
CA ARG A 546 -33.73 9.23 -33.33
C ARG A 546 -34.94 9.21 -32.41
N VAL A 547 -36.12 9.11 -33.01
CA VAL A 547 -37.36 8.85 -32.28
C VAL A 547 -37.25 7.46 -31.66
N ILE A 548 -37.09 7.41 -30.34
CA ILE A 548 -37.09 6.17 -29.57
C ILE A 548 -38.51 5.63 -29.58
N THR A 549 -38.65 4.36 -29.91
CA THR A 549 -39.95 3.70 -30.02
C THR A 549 -40.37 3.07 -28.70
N GLU A 550 -41.69 2.99 -28.46
CA GLU A 550 -42.26 2.32 -27.28
C GLU A 550 -41.77 0.87 -27.14
N ASP A 551 -41.61 0.18 -28.27
CA ASP A 551 -41.10 -1.21 -28.33
C ASP A 551 -39.68 -1.36 -27.77
N GLU A 552 -38.84 -0.32 -27.89
CA GLU A 552 -37.48 -0.32 -27.33
C GLU A 552 -37.48 -0.17 -25.81
N PHE A 553 -38.44 0.56 -25.23
CA PHE A 553 -38.64 0.63 -23.78
C PHE A 553 -39.23 -0.68 -23.23
N VAL A 554 -40.10 -1.36 -23.97
CA VAL A 554 -40.63 -2.68 -23.61
C VAL A 554 -39.50 -3.72 -23.58
N LEU A 555 -38.60 -3.71 -24.56
CA LEU A 555 -37.47 -4.64 -24.62
C LEU A 555 -36.49 -4.46 -23.45
N LEU A 556 -36.24 -3.20 -23.05
CA LEU A 556 -35.46 -2.88 -21.87
C LEU A 556 -36.12 -3.42 -20.58
N ARG A 557 -37.44 -3.27 -20.47
CA ARG A 557 -38.21 -3.77 -19.33
C ARG A 557 -38.18 -5.30 -19.26
N GLN A 558 -38.37 -5.97 -20.39
CA GLN A 558 -38.25 -7.43 -20.50
C GLN A 558 -36.87 -7.91 -20.06
N CYS A 559 -35.78 -7.28 -20.51
CA CYS A 559 -34.44 -7.66 -20.09
C CYS A 559 -34.23 -7.58 -18.56
N LEU A 560 -34.80 -6.56 -17.89
CA LEU A 560 -34.61 -6.34 -16.45
C LEU A 560 -35.62 -7.11 -15.57
N GLU A 561 -36.78 -7.48 -16.13
CA GLU A 561 -37.89 -8.11 -15.40
C GLU A 561 -38.11 -9.60 -15.74
N GLU A 562 -37.69 -10.09 -16.92
CA GLU A 562 -37.79 -11.51 -17.28
C GLU A 562 -36.70 -12.34 -16.59
N THR A 563 -37.14 -13.08 -15.58
CA THR A 563 -36.45 -14.29 -15.12
C THR A 563 -36.48 -15.32 -16.24
N THR A 564 -35.32 -15.73 -16.76
CA THR A 564 -35.23 -17.04 -17.39
C THR A 564 -35.78 -18.08 -16.40
N PRO A 565 -36.75 -18.93 -16.80
CA PRO A 565 -37.40 -19.89 -15.91
C PRO A 565 -36.45 -20.96 -15.36
#